data_AF-A0A9E1JDW2-F1
#
_entry.id   AF-A0A9E1JDW2-F1
#
_cell.length_a   1.000
_cell.length_b   1.000
_cell.length_c   1.000
_cell.angle_alpha   90.00
_cell.angle_beta   90.00
_cell.angle_gamma   90.00
#
_symmetry.space_group_name_H-M   'P 1'
#
loop_
_entity.id
_entity.type
_entity.pdbx_description
1 polymer ?
#
loop_
_entity_poly.entity_id
_entity_poly.type
_entity_poly.pdbx_seq_one_letter_code
_entity_poly.pdbx_strand_id
1 'polypeptide(L)'
;NIAVFLPRQLALGDLMMVLFSTVAILGYVFYTGGGRIQEVVINKHGTRFARSSTIINLVYAFILYFFKELNDLPMSTTWVFVGLLTGRELAISSVIEDYRFKYVFPIIAKDFGKMMFGLGASVAIVLIIHQVILPNGF
;
A
#
# COMPACT_ATOMS: atom_id res chain seq x y z
N ASN A 1 -6.51 -5.96 -5.52
CA ASN A 1 -5.92 -5.74 -6.86
C ASN A 1 -6.20 -6.92 -7.79
N ILE A 2 -6.02 -8.18 -7.33
CA ILE A 2 -6.36 -9.40 -8.10
C ILE A 2 -7.83 -9.43 -8.60
N ALA A 3 -8.78 -8.90 -7.84
CA ALA A 3 -10.21 -8.86 -8.21
C ALA A 3 -10.52 -8.07 -9.50
N VAL A 4 -9.62 -7.19 -9.98
CA VAL A 4 -9.79 -6.47 -11.25
C VAL A 4 -9.64 -7.41 -12.45
N PHE A 5 -8.94 -8.52 -12.28
CA PHE A 5 -8.68 -9.51 -13.34
C PHE A 5 -9.70 -10.65 -13.35
N LEU A 6 -10.71 -10.61 -12.46
CA LEU A 6 -11.82 -11.56 -12.50
C LEU A 6 -12.82 -11.18 -13.61
N PRO A 7 -13.43 -12.16 -14.30
CA PRO A 7 -14.48 -11.88 -15.25
C PRO A 7 -15.65 -11.17 -14.56
N ARG A 8 -16.27 -10.22 -15.28
CA ARG A 8 -17.38 -9.39 -14.74
C ARG A 8 -18.59 -10.23 -14.33
N GLN A 9 -18.76 -11.40 -14.92
CA GLN A 9 -19.78 -12.38 -14.55
C GLN A 9 -19.06 -13.60 -13.94
N LEU A 10 -19.38 -13.90 -12.70
CA LEU A 10 -18.79 -15.02 -11.97
C LEU A 10 -19.83 -16.14 -11.82
N ALA A 11 -19.39 -17.37 -12.06
CA ALA A 11 -20.18 -18.53 -11.67
C ALA A 11 -20.29 -18.55 -10.14
N LEU A 12 -21.40 -19.11 -9.64
CA LEU A 12 -21.69 -19.13 -8.20
C LEU A 12 -20.55 -19.77 -7.38
N GLY A 13 -19.88 -20.79 -7.93
CA GLY A 13 -18.73 -21.45 -7.31
C GLY A 13 -17.52 -20.53 -7.15
N ASP A 14 -17.17 -19.78 -8.19
CA ASP A 14 -16.02 -18.85 -8.16
C ASP A 14 -16.27 -17.69 -7.19
N LEU A 15 -17.52 -17.19 -7.15
CA LEU A 15 -17.93 -16.16 -6.20
C LEU A 15 -17.76 -16.63 -4.75
N MET A 16 -18.23 -17.85 -4.43
CA MET A 16 -18.11 -18.41 -3.07
C MET A 16 -16.65 -18.63 -2.66
N MET A 17 -15.80 -19.04 -3.60
CA MET A 17 -14.36 -19.22 -3.35
C MET A 17 -13.66 -17.91 -3.01
N VAL A 18 -13.95 -16.83 -3.75
CA VAL A 18 -13.38 -15.50 -3.50
C VAL A 18 -13.89 -14.90 -2.20
N LEU A 19 -15.19 -15.04 -1.91
CA LEU A 19 -15.77 -14.57 -0.65
C LEU A 19 -15.18 -15.30 0.54
N PHE A 20 -15.14 -16.64 0.50
CA PHE A 20 -14.59 -17.44 1.58
C PHE A 20 -13.11 -17.11 1.85
N SER A 21 -12.29 -17.06 0.80
CA SER A 21 -10.87 -16.72 0.94
C SER A 21 -10.66 -15.31 1.49
N THR A 22 -11.44 -14.33 1.03
CA THR A 22 -11.34 -12.94 1.51
C THR A 22 -11.72 -12.84 3.00
N VAL A 23 -12.82 -13.48 3.39
CA VAL A 23 -13.29 -13.47 4.78
C VAL A 23 -12.33 -14.25 5.69
N ALA A 24 -11.81 -15.39 5.24
CA ALA A 24 -10.84 -16.18 5.99
C ALA A 24 -9.53 -15.40 6.22
N ILE A 25 -9.02 -14.73 5.19
CA ILE A 25 -7.81 -13.90 5.32
C ILE A 25 -8.09 -12.71 6.25
N LEU A 26 -9.23 -12.03 6.12
CA LEU A 26 -9.57 -10.90 6.98
C LEU A 26 -9.74 -11.35 8.44
N GLY A 27 -10.41 -12.48 8.67
CA GLY A 27 -10.56 -13.08 9.98
C GLY A 27 -9.21 -13.46 10.60
N TYR A 28 -8.30 -14.03 9.81
CA TYR A 28 -6.94 -14.32 10.25
C TYR A 28 -6.15 -13.05 10.62
N VAL A 29 -6.28 -11.98 9.84
CA VAL A 29 -5.63 -10.69 10.12
C VAL A 29 -6.17 -10.06 11.41
N PHE A 30 -7.48 -10.10 11.63
CA PHE A 30 -8.07 -9.62 12.88
C PHE A 30 -7.71 -10.49 14.08
N TYR A 31 -7.68 -11.81 13.91
CA TYR A 31 -7.26 -12.74 14.96
C TYR A 31 -5.79 -12.51 15.37
N THR A 32 -4.92 -12.20 14.42
CA THR A 32 -3.51 -11.86 14.67
C THR A 32 -3.29 -10.40 15.06
N GLY A 33 -4.35 -9.60 15.20
CA GLY A 33 -4.29 -8.20 15.60
C GLY A 33 -3.60 -7.26 14.59
N GLY A 34 -3.22 -7.72 13.39
CA GLY A 34 -2.40 -6.94 12.46
C GLY A 34 -0.90 -7.32 12.44
N GLY A 35 -0.50 -8.32 13.22
CA GLY A 35 0.79 -9.03 13.10
C GLY A 35 2.03 -8.13 13.03
N ARG A 36 2.99 -8.47 12.15
CA ARG A 36 4.26 -7.73 11.97
C ARG A 36 4.09 -6.25 11.60
N ILE A 37 2.95 -5.87 11.01
CA ILE A 37 2.69 -4.46 10.66
C ILE A 37 2.45 -3.62 11.92
N GLN A 38 1.81 -4.18 12.96
CA GLN A 38 1.71 -3.49 14.25
C GLN A 38 3.08 -3.29 14.89
N GLU A 39 3.96 -4.30 14.87
CA GLU A 39 5.33 -4.15 15.38
C GLU A 39 6.12 -3.08 14.61
N VAL A 40 5.95 -2.97 13.29
CA VAL A 40 6.59 -1.89 12.51
C VAL A 40 6.03 -0.52 12.87
N VAL A 41 4.72 -0.40 13.12
CA VAL A 41 4.08 0.87 13.52
C VAL A 41 4.45 1.27 14.96
N ILE A 42 4.51 0.31 15.87
CA ILE A 42 4.85 0.52 17.29
C ILE A 42 6.35 0.77 17.46
N ASN A 43 7.22 0.01 16.78
CA ASN A 43 8.68 0.23 16.85
C ASN A 43 9.13 1.53 16.19
N LYS A 44 8.30 2.14 15.32
CA LYS A 44 8.51 3.52 14.86
C LYS A 44 8.00 4.53 15.90
N HIS A 45 8.37 4.36 17.18
CA HIS A 45 8.09 5.29 18.27
C HIS A 45 8.72 6.68 17.99
N GLY A 46 7.99 7.45 17.18
CA GLY A 46 7.91 8.90 17.18
C GLY A 46 6.53 9.36 17.67
N THR A 47 5.79 8.52 18.41
CA THR A 47 4.52 8.88 19.06
C THR A 47 4.68 9.90 20.20
N ARG A 48 5.85 10.56 20.31
CA ARG A 48 6.03 11.72 21.18
C ARG A 48 5.18 12.91 20.73
N PHE A 49 4.62 12.91 19.51
CA PHE A 49 3.74 13.99 19.04
C PHE A 49 2.53 13.48 18.26
N ALA A 50 1.44 13.16 18.96
CA ALA A 50 0.11 13.00 18.35
C ALA A 50 -0.25 14.18 17.40
N ARG A 51 0.27 15.38 17.69
CA ARG A 51 0.16 16.59 16.87
C ARG A 51 0.77 16.47 15.48
N SER A 52 1.88 15.75 15.33
CA SER A 52 2.49 15.55 14.01
C SER A 52 1.69 14.54 13.18
N SER A 53 1.14 13.50 13.83
CA SER A 53 0.29 12.52 13.19
C SER A 53 -1.01 13.12 12.63
N THR A 54 -1.61 14.10 13.31
CA THR A 54 -2.79 14.80 12.81
C THR A 54 -2.48 15.68 11.61
N ILE A 55 -1.33 16.35 11.56
CA ILE A 55 -0.93 17.16 10.39
C ILE A 55 -0.78 16.27 9.15
N ILE A 56 -0.12 15.11 9.30
CA ILE A 56 0.05 14.15 8.20
C ILE A 56 -1.32 13.64 7.72
N ASN A 57 -2.21 13.25 8.64
CA ASN A 57 -3.57 12.82 8.27
C ASN A 57 -4.38 13.93 7.61
N LEU A 58 -4.20 15.18 8.02
CA LEU A 58 -4.91 16.33 7.48
C LEU A 58 -4.41 16.67 6.06
N VAL A 59 -3.09 16.65 5.83
CA VAL A 59 -2.51 16.75 4.48
C VAL A 59 -2.97 15.58 3.60
N TYR A 60 -2.96 14.36 4.13
CA TYR A 60 -3.46 13.18 3.41
C TYR A 60 -4.94 13.33 3.02
N ALA A 61 -5.78 13.82 3.93
CA ALA A 61 -7.19 14.09 3.66
C ALA A 61 -7.39 15.15 2.57
N PHE A 62 -6.61 16.23 2.57
CA PHE A 62 -6.68 17.23 1.51
C PHE A 62 -6.22 16.70 0.15
N ILE A 63 -5.15 15.92 0.10
CA ILE A 63 -4.69 15.28 -1.14
C ILE A 63 -5.79 14.36 -1.67
N LEU A 64 -6.35 13.50 -0.82
CA LEU A 64 -7.43 12.61 -1.22
C LEU A 64 -8.68 13.37 -1.67
N TYR A 65 -9.05 14.44 -0.98
CA TYR A 65 -10.20 15.27 -1.37
C TYR A 65 -9.98 15.91 -2.74
N PHE A 66 -8.79 16.45 -3.00
CA PHE A 66 -8.45 17.03 -4.31
C PHE A 66 -8.53 16.00 -5.45
N PHE A 67 -8.02 14.80 -5.24
CA PHE A 67 -8.01 13.76 -6.29
C PHE A 67 -9.29 12.92 -6.37
N LYS A 68 -10.18 13.03 -5.38
CA LYS A 68 -11.47 12.33 -5.40
C LYS A 68 -12.61 13.21 -5.89
N GLU A 69 -12.69 14.46 -5.42
CA GLU A 69 -13.83 15.35 -5.70
C GLU A 69 -13.52 16.43 -6.74
N LEU A 70 -12.26 16.87 -6.86
CA LEU A 70 -11.89 17.93 -7.79
C LEU A 70 -11.26 17.42 -9.08
N ASN A 71 -10.95 16.11 -9.16
CA ASN A 71 -10.40 15.46 -10.34
C ASN A 71 -10.97 14.04 -10.47
N ASP A 72 -11.32 13.62 -11.69
CA ASP A 72 -11.78 12.26 -12.00
C ASP A 72 -10.61 11.27 -12.24
N LEU A 73 -9.48 11.46 -11.55
CA LEU A 73 -8.31 10.61 -11.72
C LEU A 73 -8.33 9.48 -10.69
N PRO A 74 -8.44 8.20 -11.10
CA PRO A 74 -8.44 7.08 -10.17
C PRO A 74 -7.10 7.04 -9.42
N MET A 75 -7.16 7.25 -8.11
CA MET A 75 -5.98 7.40 -7.27
C MET A 75 -5.66 6.15 -6.46
N SER A 76 -4.38 5.77 -6.43
CA SER A 76 -3.86 4.76 -5.49
C SER A 76 -3.60 5.40 -4.13
N THR A 77 -4.52 5.19 -3.19
CA THR A 77 -4.37 5.61 -1.79
C THR A 77 -3.09 5.08 -1.14
N THR A 78 -2.57 3.94 -1.60
CA THR A 78 -1.28 3.38 -1.16
C THR A 78 -0.09 4.24 -1.61
N TRP A 79 -0.05 4.65 -2.89
CA TRP A 79 1.07 5.43 -3.43
C TRP A 79 1.15 6.82 -2.82
N VAL A 80 -0.02 7.45 -2.60
CA VAL A 80 -0.11 8.73 -1.91
C VAL A 80 0.41 8.62 -0.48
N PHE A 81 -0.02 7.59 0.26
CA PHE A 81 0.38 7.40 1.65
C PHE A 81 1.89 7.16 1.78
N VAL A 82 2.47 6.30 0.93
CA VAL A 82 3.91 6.02 0.90
C VAL A 82 4.71 7.28 0.54
N GLY A 83 4.25 8.05 -0.45
CA GLY A 83 4.87 9.31 -0.85
C GLY A 83 4.88 10.33 0.29
N LEU A 84 3.78 10.44 1.04
CA LEU A 84 3.66 11.33 2.19
C LEU A 84 4.59 10.93 3.34
N LEU A 85 4.66 9.64 3.68
CA LEU A 85 5.58 9.13 4.71
C LEU A 85 7.04 9.37 4.32
N THR A 86 7.38 9.11 3.06
CA THR A 86 8.72 9.30 2.52
C THR A 86 9.09 10.78 2.49
N GLY A 87 8.19 11.64 2.02
CA GLY A 87 8.39 13.09 1.97
C GLY A 87 8.60 13.70 3.36
N ARG A 88 7.89 13.21 4.38
CA ARG A 88 8.14 13.59 5.77
C ARG A 88 9.55 13.23 6.23
N GLU A 89 9.98 12.00 5.96
CA GLU A 89 11.31 11.53 6.38
C GLU A 89 12.43 12.33 5.70
N LEU A 90 12.24 12.66 4.41
CA LEU A 90 13.14 13.53 3.66
C LEU A 90 13.16 14.97 4.21
N ALA A 91 12.00 15.54 4.54
CA ALA A 91 11.90 16.89 5.11
C ALA A 91 12.56 16.99 6.50
N ILE A 92 12.46 15.95 7.33
CA ILE A 92 13.17 15.90 8.62
C ILE A 92 14.69 15.81 8.39
N SER A 93 15.12 15.02 7.40
CA SER A 93 16.54 14.89 7.04
C SER A 93 17.17 16.17 6.49
N SER A 94 16.37 17.10 5.95
CA SER A 94 16.87 18.38 5.45
C SER A 94 16.94 19.48 6.53
N VAL A 95 16.27 19.29 7.68
CA VAL A 95 16.21 20.29 8.77
C VAL A 95 17.16 19.95 9.91
N ILE A 96 17.46 18.66 10.14
CA ILE A 96 18.36 18.21 11.22
C ILE A 96 19.76 17.93 10.65
N GLU A 97 20.76 18.72 11.06
CA GLU A 97 22.15 18.63 10.53
C GLU A 97 22.81 17.26 10.73
N ASP A 98 22.54 16.58 11.84
CA ASP A 98 23.06 15.24 12.14
C ASP A 98 22.32 14.10 11.40
N TYR A 99 21.15 14.37 10.81
CA TYR A 99 20.31 13.40 10.10
C TYR A 99 20.54 13.47 8.59
N ARG A 100 21.79 13.18 8.16
CA ARG A 100 22.19 13.35 6.76
C ARG A 100 21.34 12.51 5.79
N PHE A 101 20.98 13.11 4.65
CA PHE A 101 20.27 12.48 3.52
C PHE A 101 20.80 11.09 3.13
N LYS A 102 22.13 10.89 3.25
CA LYS A 102 22.83 9.61 2.98
C LYS A 102 22.37 8.45 3.87
N TYR A 103 21.83 8.72 5.05
CA TYR A 103 21.35 7.71 6.00
C TYR A 103 19.86 7.36 5.77
N VAL A 104 19.06 8.37 5.40
CA VAL A 104 17.60 8.24 5.24
C VAL A 104 17.21 7.69 3.86
N PHE A 105 17.92 8.09 2.80
CA PHE A 105 17.68 7.61 1.45
C PHE A 105 17.74 6.06 1.30
N PRO A 106 18.75 5.34 1.83
CA PRO A 106 18.77 3.88 1.71
C PRO A 106 17.64 3.19 2.50
N ILE A 107 17.15 3.79 3.59
CA ILE A 107 16.00 3.26 4.35
C ILE A 107 14.74 3.38 3.51
N ILE A 108 14.49 4.57 2.95
CA ILE A 108 13.37 4.82 2.04
C ILE A 108 13.43 3.89 0.82
N ALA A 109 14.59 3.83 0.15
CA ALA A 109 14.78 3.03 -1.05
C ALA A 109 14.55 1.54 -0.79
N LYS A 110 14.97 1.04 0.38
CA LYS A 110 14.72 -0.34 0.81
C LYS A 110 13.22 -0.62 1.01
N ASP A 111 12.50 0.28 1.67
CA ASP A 111 11.05 0.12 1.90
C ASP A 111 10.26 0.24 0.59
N PHE A 112 10.63 1.20 -0.26
CA PHE A 112 10.07 1.35 -1.60
C PHE A 112 10.34 0.14 -2.50
N GLY A 113 11.57 -0.39 -2.47
CA GLY A 113 11.96 -1.57 -3.23
C GLY A 113 11.17 -2.82 -2.85
N LYS A 114 10.92 -3.04 -1.56
CA LYS A 114 10.06 -4.14 -1.09
C LYS A 114 8.63 -4.01 -1.62
N MET A 115 8.07 -2.80 -1.63
CA MET A 115 6.73 -2.55 -2.17
C MET A 115 6.67 -2.76 -3.69
N MET A 116 7.69 -2.32 -4.41
CA MET A 116 7.81 -2.52 -5.86
C MET A 116 7.95 -3.98 -6.24
N PHE A 117 8.67 -4.77 -5.43
CA PHE A 117 8.73 -6.22 -5.62
C PHE A 117 7.35 -6.87 -5.48
N GLY A 118 6.54 -6.47 -4.50
CA GLY A 118 5.17 -6.96 -4.34
C GLY A 118 4.28 -6.63 -5.53
N LEU A 119 4.36 -5.40 -6.05
CA LEU A 119 3.65 -5.03 -7.28
C LEU A 119 4.14 -5.85 -8.47
N GLY A 120 5.45 -5.95 -8.65
CA GLY A 120 6.08 -6.69 -9.75
C GLY A 120 5.70 -8.16 -9.76
N ALA A 121 5.72 -8.82 -8.59
CA ALA A 121 5.27 -10.20 -8.44
C ALA A 121 3.78 -10.36 -8.79
N SER A 122 2.92 -9.43 -8.34
CA SER A 122 1.50 -9.45 -8.70
C SER A 122 1.27 -9.32 -10.21
N VAL A 123 1.98 -8.40 -10.87
CA VAL A 123 1.88 -8.22 -12.33
C VAL A 123 2.45 -9.44 -13.06
N ALA A 124 3.58 -9.97 -12.61
CA ALA A 124 4.21 -11.15 -13.21
C ALA A 124 3.29 -12.38 -13.15
N ILE A 125 2.63 -12.63 -12.02
CA ILE A 125 1.66 -13.73 -11.89
C ILE A 125 0.52 -13.56 -12.90
N VAL A 126 -0.04 -12.35 -13.02
CA VAL A 126 -1.12 -12.07 -13.98
C VAL A 126 -0.64 -12.28 -15.41
N LEU A 127 0.54 -11.78 -15.77
CA LEU A 127 1.10 -11.95 -17.11
C LEU A 127 1.39 -13.42 -17.43
N ILE A 128 1.88 -14.21 -16.47
CA ILE A 128 2.08 -15.66 -16.66
C ILE A 128 0.73 -16.34 -16.93
N ILE A 129 -0.31 -16.00 -16.16
CA ILE A 129 -1.65 -16.58 -16.38
C ILE A 129 -2.18 -16.20 -17.77
N HIS A 130 -2.11 -14.92 -18.15
CA HIS A 130 -2.65 -14.45 -19.43
C HIS A 130 -1.80 -14.81 -20.65
N GLN A 131 -0.48 -14.91 -20.54
CA GLN A 131 0.40 -15.13 -21.71
C GLN A 131 0.85 -16.57 -21.87
N VAL A 132 0.95 -17.34 -20.78
CA VAL A 132 1.47 -18.71 -20.79
C VAL A 132 0.36 -19.74 -20.63
N ILE A 133 -0.60 -19.49 -19.73
CA ILE A 133 -1.65 -20.46 -19.39
C ILE A 133 -2.90 -20.26 -20.27
N LEU A 134 -3.26 -19.03 -20.60
CA LEU A 134 -4.38 -18.67 -21.48
C LEU A 134 -3.97 -17.65 -22.57
N PRO A 135 -3.04 -18.00 -23.48
CA PRO A 135 -2.43 -17.05 -24.43
C PRO A 135 -3.40 -16.32 -25.38
N ASN A 136 -4.60 -16.85 -25.58
CA ASN A 136 -5.63 -16.29 -26.47
C ASN A 136 -7.01 -16.44 -25.82
N GLY A 137 -7.32 -15.59 -24.84
CA GLY A 137 -8.58 -15.65 -24.09
C GLY A 137 -9.81 -15.88 -24.97
N PHE A 138 -10.62 -16.85 -24.56
CA PHE A 138 -12.08 -16.66 -24.57
C PHE A 138 -12.46 -16.02 -23.23
#